data_AF-A0A920SSU4-F1
#
_entry.id   AF-A0A920SSU4-F1
#
_cell.length_a   1.000
_cell.length_b   1.000
_cell.length_c   1.000
_cell.angle_alpha   90.00
_cell.angle_beta   90.00
_cell.angle_gamma   90.00
#
_symmetry.space_group_name_H-M   'P 1'
#
loop_
_entity.id
_entity.type
_entity.pdbx_description
1 polymer ?
#
loop_
_entity_poly.entity_id
_entity_poly.type
_entity_poly.pdbx_seq_one_letter_code
_entity_poly.pdbx_strand_id
1 'polypeptide(L)'
;MTMSSKQVNHIEGSFRDLEESWMEWSPTLGAVLHFSDVDLRYTGRFTTGTGRPGTAREWDEGIARADAFNDFIIAPEGPLTLQDALVHTHQLSVRIPIR
;
A
#
# COMPACT_ATOMS: atom_id res chain seq x y z
N MET A 1 1.84 -16.39 -3.86
CA MET A 1 2.21 -16.64 -5.27
C MET A 1 3.54 -15.95 -5.48
N THR A 2 4.59 -16.68 -5.85
CA THR A 2 5.93 -16.11 -6.03
C THR A 2 6.04 -15.61 -7.46
N MET A 3 6.45 -14.35 -7.64
CA MET A 3 6.75 -13.80 -8.96
C MET A 3 8.26 -13.64 -9.10
N SER A 4 8.76 -14.01 -10.27
CA SER A 4 10.14 -13.79 -10.70
C SER A 4 10.13 -12.72 -11.78
N SER A 5 10.89 -11.65 -11.57
CA SER A 5 11.02 -10.55 -12.52
C SER A 5 12.48 -10.36 -12.93
N LYS A 6 12.70 -10.04 -14.20
CA LYS A 6 14.02 -9.76 -14.78
C LYS A 6 14.09 -8.29 -15.16
N GLN A 7 14.94 -7.53 -14.49
CA GLN A 7 15.20 -6.13 -14.78
C GLN A 7 16.48 -6.01 -15.62
N VAL A 8 16.40 -5.27 -16.73
CA VAL A 8 17.53 -4.98 -17.61
C VAL A 8 17.75 -3.47 -17.65
N ASN A 9 18.93 -3.04 -17.19
CA ASN A 9 19.37 -1.65 -17.31
C ASN A 9 20.20 -1.49 -18.59
N HIS A 10 19.62 -0.86 -19.61
CA HIS A 10 20.29 -0.65 -20.90
C HIS A 10 21.33 0.48 -20.91
N ILE A 11 21.41 1.28 -19.84
CA ILE A 11 22.35 2.40 -19.71
C ILE A 11 23.68 1.90 -19.12
N GLU A 12 23.62 1.05 -18.09
CA GLU A 12 24.80 0.44 -17.46
C GLU A 12 25.11 -0.99 -17.94
N GLY A 13 24.22 -1.61 -18.72
CA GLY A 13 24.37 -3.00 -19.18
C GLY A 13 24.23 -4.04 -18.06
N SER A 14 23.56 -3.69 -16.97
CA SER A 14 23.39 -4.54 -15.80
C SER A 14 22.05 -5.30 -15.82
N PHE A 15 22.07 -6.52 -15.27
CA PHE A 15 20.93 -7.43 -15.20
C PHE A 15 20.66 -7.80 -13.74
N ARG A 16 19.38 -7.80 -13.35
CA ARG A 16 18.98 -8.18 -11.99
C ARG A 16 17.76 -9.11 -12.03
N ASP A 17 17.91 -10.26 -11.41
CA ASP A 17 16.81 -11.19 -11.14
C ASP A 17 16.28 -10.91 -9.72
N LEU A 18 14.97 -10.67 -9.60
CA LEU A 18 14.27 -10.44 -8.34
C LEU A 18 13.22 -11.54 -8.15
N GLU A 19 13.26 -12.19 -7.00
CA GLU A 19 12.27 -13.19 -6.60
C GLU A 19 11.52 -12.67 -5.37
N GLU A 20 10.21 -12.49 -5.53
CA GLU A 20 9.36 -11.83 -4.54
C GLU A 20 8.10 -12.64 -4.27
N SER A 21 7.74 -12.79 -3.00
CA SER A 21 6.47 -13.37 -2.60
C SER A 21 5.43 -12.26 -2.42
N TRP A 22 4.46 -12.20 -3.32
CA TRP A 22 3.34 -11.25 -3.24
C TRP A 22 2.18 -11.87 -2.46
N MET A 23 1.77 -11.21 -1.38
CA MET A 23 0.57 -11.54 -0.62
C MET A 23 -0.20 -10.26 -0.29
N GLU A 24 -1.32 -10.07 -0.99
CA GLU A 24 -2.27 -9.01 -0.68
C GLU A 24 -3.46 -9.64 0.06
N TRP A 25 -3.81 -9.11 1.23
CA TRP A 25 -5.01 -9.51 1.96
C TRP A 25 -5.86 -8.30 2.31
N SER A 26 -7.18 -8.48 2.18
CA SER A 26 -8.17 -7.42 2.40
C SER A 26 -9.33 -7.87 3.30
N PRO A 27 -9.12 -8.21 4.59
CA PRO A 27 -10.20 -8.71 5.41
C PRO A 27 -11.13 -7.59 5.85
N THR A 28 -12.38 -7.99 6.09
CA THR A 28 -13.45 -7.11 6.55
C THR A 28 -14.04 -7.65 7.84
N LEU A 29 -14.28 -6.77 8.82
CA LEU A 29 -14.99 -7.07 10.05
C LEU A 29 -16.14 -6.09 10.25
N GLY A 30 -17.20 -6.53 10.93
CA GLY A 30 -18.36 -5.69 11.18
C GLY A 30 -19.09 -6.06 12.45
N ALA A 31 -19.72 -5.07 13.05
CA ALA A 31 -20.58 -5.21 14.23
C ALA A 31 -21.85 -4.38 14.05
N VAL A 32 -22.97 -4.91 14.53
CA VAL A 32 -24.25 -4.19 14.57
C VAL A 32 -24.80 -4.28 15.99
N LEU A 33 -25.18 -3.14 16.55
CA LEU A 33 -25.84 -3.03 17.84
C LEU A 33 -27.24 -2.43 17.63
N HIS A 34 -28.24 -3.12 18.13
CA HIS A 34 -29.63 -2.70 18.07
C HIS A 34 -30.07 -2.18 19.44
N PHE A 35 -30.60 -0.96 19.45
CA PHE A 35 -31.25 -0.36 20.61
C PHE A 35 -32.69 0.00 20.24
N SER A 36 -33.54 0.24 21.25
CA SER A 36 -34.97 0.50 21.05
C SER A 36 -35.26 1.67 20.10
N ASP A 37 -34.40 2.69 20.10
CA ASP A 37 -34.58 3.93 19.35
C ASP A 37 -33.37 4.31 18.49
N VAL A 38 -32.38 3.42 18.33
CA VAL A 38 -31.20 3.66 17.49
C VAL A 38 -30.55 2.34 17.07
N ASP A 39 -30.09 2.25 15.81
CA ASP A 39 -29.17 1.19 15.39
C ASP A 39 -27.78 1.78 15.17
N LEU A 40 -26.75 1.07 15.64
CA LEU A 40 -25.36 1.38 15.39
C LEU A 40 -24.72 0.27 14.55
N ARG A 41 -24.07 0.63 13.46
CA ARG A 41 -23.26 -0.29 12.66
C ARG A 41 -21.84 0.22 12.55
N TYR A 42 -20.90 -0.69 12.75
CA TYR A 42 -19.48 -0.47 12.52
C TYR A 42 -18.95 -1.46 11.48
N THR A 43 -18.10 -0.99 10.57
CA THR A 43 -17.43 -1.82 9.57
C THR A 43 -15.97 -1.40 9.47
N GLY A 44 -15.08 -2.37 9.56
CA GLY A 44 -13.64 -2.21 9.34
C GLY A 44 -13.20 -2.98 8.11
N ARG A 45 -12.35 -2.37 7.28
CA ARG A 45 -11.62 -3.03 6.21
C ARG A 45 -10.13 -2.78 6.42
N PHE A 46 -9.35 -3.85 6.38
CA PHE A 46 -7.91 -3.81 6.46
C PHE A 46 -7.43 -4.20 5.07
N THR A 47 -6.47 -3.50 4.52
CA THR A 47 -5.80 -3.88 3.27
C THR A 47 -4.33 -3.86 3.55
N THR A 48 -3.68 -4.98 3.29
CA THR A 48 -2.23 -5.06 3.36
C THR A 48 -1.69 -5.61 2.06
N GLY A 49 -0.54 -5.12 1.65
CA GLY A 49 0.23 -5.73 0.58
C GLY A 49 1.65 -5.20 0.58
N THR A 50 2.47 -5.80 -0.27
CA THR A 50 3.70 -5.16 -0.75
C THR A 50 3.29 -3.90 -1.51
N GLY A 51 3.55 -2.74 -0.92
CA GLY A 51 3.19 -1.43 -1.45
C GLY A 51 4.05 -1.03 -2.64
N ARG A 52 4.21 0.29 -2.84
CA ARG A 52 4.83 0.80 -4.07
C ARG A 52 6.34 0.46 -4.10
N PRO A 53 6.89 0.11 -5.27
CA PRO A 53 8.33 -0.03 -5.44
C PRO A 53 9.06 1.27 -5.04
N GLY A 54 10.08 1.18 -4.20
CA GLY A 54 10.98 2.29 -3.82
C GLY A 54 12.42 1.80 -3.67
N THR A 55 13.39 2.68 -3.37
CA THR A 55 14.78 2.25 -3.07
C THR A 55 15.13 2.42 -1.61
N ALA A 56 15.97 1.53 -1.07
CA ALA A 56 16.51 1.69 0.28
C ALA A 56 17.29 3.02 0.49
N ARG A 57 17.71 3.70 -0.60
CA ARG A 57 18.43 5.00 -0.59
C ARG A 57 17.50 6.22 -0.58
N GLU A 58 16.20 6.05 -0.81
CA GLU A 58 15.18 7.11 -0.73
C GLU A 58 14.98 7.62 0.71
N TRP A 59 15.58 6.94 1.71
CA TRP A 59 15.60 7.34 3.12
C TRP A 59 16.57 8.49 3.43
N ASP A 60 17.38 8.93 2.47
CA ASP A 60 18.14 10.17 2.57
C ASP A 60 17.22 11.31 2.08
N GLU A 61 16.65 12.08 3.02
CA GLU A 61 15.60 13.11 2.80
C GLU A 61 15.91 14.13 1.68
N GLY A 62 17.17 14.19 1.23
CA GLY A 62 17.65 15.04 0.14
C GLY A 62 17.26 14.60 -1.27
N ILE A 63 17.11 13.29 -1.55
CA ILE A 63 16.82 12.79 -2.92
C ILE A 63 15.31 12.81 -3.21
N ALA A 64 14.47 12.44 -2.25
CA ALA A 64 13.01 12.43 -2.41
C ALA A 64 12.42 13.81 -2.74
N ARG A 65 13.06 14.90 -2.29
CA ARG A 65 12.66 16.27 -2.64
C ARG A 65 12.99 16.66 -4.08
N ALA A 66 13.99 16.05 -4.71
CA ALA A 66 14.36 16.36 -6.08
C ALA A 66 13.40 15.71 -7.10
N ASP A 67 12.88 14.52 -6.81
CA ASP A 67 11.92 13.81 -7.68
C ASP A 67 10.53 14.46 -7.71
N ALA A 68 10.11 15.14 -6.64
CA ALA A 68 8.80 15.80 -6.57
C ALA A 68 8.59 16.93 -7.61
N PHE A 69 9.64 17.37 -8.30
CA PHE A 69 9.62 18.47 -9.27
C PHE A 69 9.96 18.04 -10.71
N ASN A 70 10.19 16.75 -10.99
CA ASN A 70 10.58 16.28 -12.30
C ASN A 70 9.48 15.47 -13.01
N ASP A 71 9.36 15.66 -14.32
CA ASP A 71 8.39 14.97 -15.19
C ASP A 71 8.89 13.58 -15.65
N PHE A 72 10.03 13.15 -15.12
CA PHE A 72 10.68 11.88 -15.40
C PHE A 72 10.95 11.13 -14.09
N ILE A 73 10.61 9.84 -14.08
CA ILE A 73 10.92 8.95 -12.96
C ILE A 73 12.35 8.45 -13.16
N ILE A 74 13.26 8.83 -12.26
CA ILE A 74 14.64 8.34 -12.28
C ILE A 74 14.62 6.85 -11.92
N ALA A 75 15.35 6.05 -12.70
CA ALA A 75 15.44 4.62 -12.43
C ALA A 75 16.10 4.40 -11.06
N PRO A 76 15.46 3.63 -10.16
CA PRO A 76 15.94 3.44 -8.81
C PRO A 76 17.34 2.77 -8.76
N GLU A 77 18.35 3.47 -8.23
CA GLU A 77 19.77 3.01 -8.20
C GLU A 77 20.15 2.21 -6.92
N GLY A 78 19.17 1.61 -6.24
CA GLY A 78 19.38 0.89 -4.97
C GLY A 78 18.65 -0.45 -4.89
N PRO A 79 18.80 -1.22 -3.79
CA PRO A 79 17.92 -2.35 -3.53
C PRO A 79 16.47 -1.88 -3.58
N LEU A 80 15.68 -2.44 -4.51
CA LEU A 80 14.24 -2.21 -4.56
C LEU A 80 13.65 -2.75 -3.26
N THR A 81 12.99 -1.89 -2.51
CA THR A 81 12.23 -2.24 -1.33
C THR A 81 10.77 -1.94 -1.62
N LEU A 82 9.90 -2.92 -1.41
CA LEU A 82 8.47 -2.69 -1.42
C LEU A 82 8.11 -2.17 -0.02
N GLN A 83 7.60 -0.94 0.06
CA GLN A 83 7.07 -0.42 1.32
C GLN A 83 5.84 -1.25 1.70
N ASP A 84 5.71 -1.77 2.92
CA ASP A 84 4.46 -2.41 3.33
C ASP A 84 3.30 -1.40 3.24
N ALA A 85 2.32 -1.64 2.36
CA ALA A 85 1.13 -0.82 2.27
C ALA A 85 0.10 -1.36 3.27
N LEU A 86 -0.11 -0.64 4.38
CA LEU A 86 -1.12 -0.95 5.38
C LEU A 86 -2.19 0.15 5.38
N VAL A 87 -3.39 -0.17 4.87
CA VAL A 87 -4.53 0.75 4.84
C VAL A 87 -5.63 0.23 5.76
N HIS A 88 -6.09 1.09 6.66
CA HIS A 88 -7.24 0.84 7.53
C HIS A 88 -8.39 1.76 7.14
N THR A 89 -9.55 1.18 6.86
CA THR A 89 -10.78 1.92 6.59
C THR A 89 -11.80 1.57 7.66
N HIS A 90 -12.35 2.60 8.30
CA HIS A 90 -13.35 2.48 9.35
C HIS A 90 -14.61 3.23 8.93
N GLN A 91 -15.76 2.59 9.06
CA GLN A 91 -17.06 3.19 8.81
C GLN A 91 -17.97 3.00 10.01
N LEU A 92 -18.51 4.11 10.50
CA LEU A 92 -19.56 4.15 11.52
C LEU A 92 -20.86 4.60 10.85
N SER A 93 -21.97 3.94 11.15
CA SER A 93 -23.30 4.30 10.64
C SER A 93 -24.30 4.28 11.80
N VAL A 94 -25.08 5.34 11.91
CA VAL A 94 -26.13 5.51 12.92
C VAL A 94 -27.47 5.62 12.22
N ARG A 95 -28.47 4.87 12.68
CA ARG A 95 -29.85 4.97 12.20
C ARG A 95 -30.74 5.40 13.36
N ILE A 96 -31.42 6.53 13.20
CA ILE A 96 -32.38 7.06 14.17
C ILE A 96 -33.76 7.05 13.49
N PRO A 97 -34.74 6.28 14.00
CA PRO A 97 -36.12 6.33 13.51
C PRO A 97 -36.77 7.65 13.96
N ILE A 98 -37.38 8.36 13.01
CA ILE A 98 -38.17 9.57 13.29
C ILE A 98 -39.63 9.13 13.44
N ARG A 99 -40.30 9.56 14.52
CA ARG A 99 -41.73 9.40 14.74
C ARG A 99 -42.45 10.72 14.53
#